data_AF-A0A376VZS2-F1
#
_entry.id   AF-A0A376VZS2-F1
#
_cell.length_a   1.000
_cell.length_b   1.000
_cell.length_c   1.000
_cell.angle_alpha   90.00
_cell.angle_beta   90.00
_cell.angle_gamma   90.00
#
_symmetry.space_group_name_H-M   'P 1'
#
loop_
_entity.id
_entity.type
_entity.pdbx_description
1 polymer ?
#
loop_
_entity_poly.entity_id
_entity_poly.type
_entity_poly.pdbx_seq_one_letter_code
_entity_poly.pdbx_strand_id
1 'polypeptide(L)'
;MGKAVIAIHGGAGAISRAQMSLQQELRYIEALSAIVETGQKMLVAGESALDVATEAVRLLEECPLFNAGIGAVFTRDETHELDACVMDGNTLKAGAVAGVSHLRNPVLAARLVMEQSPHVMMIGEGAENFAFAHGMECVSPEIFSTPLRYEQLMAAREEGATVLDHSGAPLDEKQKMGTVGPWR
;
A
#
# COMPACT_ATOMS: atom_id res chain seq x y z
N MET A 1 -28.89 11.59 -10.52
CA MET A 1 -27.44 11.57 -10.24
C MET A 1 -27.15 10.41 -9.30
N GLY A 2 -26.18 9.56 -9.63
CA GLY A 2 -25.72 8.52 -8.71
C GLY A 2 -25.02 9.16 -7.51
N LYS A 3 -25.09 8.53 -6.33
CA LYS A 3 -24.37 8.98 -5.14
C LYS A 3 -22.90 8.60 -5.27
N ALA A 4 -21.99 9.57 -5.08
CA ALA A 4 -20.56 9.29 -4.99
C ALA A 4 -20.27 8.45 -3.73
N VAL A 5 -19.37 7.48 -3.84
CA VAL A 5 -19.00 6.56 -2.76
C VAL A 5 -17.52 6.19 -2.90
N ILE A 6 -16.87 5.96 -1.76
CA ILE A 6 -15.51 5.45 -1.64
C ILE A 6 -15.51 4.31 -0.62
N ALA A 7 -14.77 3.25 -0.91
CA ALA A 7 -14.38 2.24 0.06
C ALA A 7 -12.85 2.08 0.03
N ILE A 8 -12.26 1.67 1.15
CA ILE A 8 -10.82 1.40 1.29
C ILE A 8 -10.61 0.09 2.05
N HIS A 9 -9.49 -0.58 1.82
CA HIS A 9 -9.00 -1.68 2.66
C HIS A 9 -7.54 -1.46 3.05
N GLY A 10 -7.19 -1.95 4.25
CA GLY A 10 -5.82 -1.94 4.79
C GLY A 10 -5.15 -3.33 4.80
N GLY A 11 -5.79 -4.32 4.18
CA GLY A 11 -5.35 -5.73 4.19
C GLY A 11 -6.44 -6.64 4.76
N ALA A 12 -6.45 -7.89 4.28
CA ALA A 12 -7.28 -8.96 4.83
C ALA A 12 -6.37 -10.02 5.48
N GLY A 13 -6.95 -10.86 6.33
CA GLY A 13 -6.22 -11.89 7.07
C GLY A 13 -7.12 -12.49 8.14
N ALA A 14 -6.65 -13.53 8.82
CA ALA A 14 -7.32 -14.11 9.98
C ALA A 14 -7.12 -13.22 11.22
N ILE A 15 -7.57 -11.96 11.19
CA ILE A 15 -7.53 -11.01 12.32
C ILE A 15 -7.99 -11.69 13.61
N SER A 16 -7.03 -12.06 14.46
CA SER A 16 -7.35 -12.73 15.71
C SER A 16 -7.64 -11.65 16.74
N ARG A 17 -8.93 -11.34 16.90
CA ARG A 17 -9.39 -10.42 17.96
C ARG A 17 -8.86 -10.78 19.35
N ALA A 18 -8.60 -12.07 19.58
CA ALA A 18 -8.02 -12.57 20.83
C ALA A 18 -6.56 -12.13 21.06
N GLN A 19 -5.84 -11.74 20.01
CA GLN A 19 -4.45 -11.28 20.06
C GLN A 19 -4.34 -9.74 20.01
N MET A 20 -5.46 -9.03 19.90
CA MET A 20 -5.49 -7.56 19.85
C MET A 20 -5.83 -6.95 21.21
N SER A 21 -5.08 -5.91 21.59
CA SER A 21 -5.57 -4.95 22.57
C SER A 21 -6.58 -3.99 21.92
N LEU A 22 -7.54 -3.49 22.70
CA LEU A 22 -8.47 -2.45 22.26
C LEU A 22 -7.73 -1.20 21.73
N GLN A 23 -6.57 -0.87 22.31
CA GLN A 23 -5.76 0.26 21.86
C GLN A 23 -5.18 0.02 20.46
N GLN A 24 -4.77 -1.21 20.14
CA GLN A 24 -4.35 -1.56 18.78
C GLN A 24 -5.54 -1.45 17.82
N GLU A 25 -6.72 -1.98 18.16
CA GLU A 25 -7.94 -1.86 17.34
C GLU A 25 -8.27 -0.39 17.03
N LEU A 26 -8.25 0.48 18.04
CA LEU A 26 -8.58 1.90 17.88
C LEU A 26 -7.63 2.62 16.91
N ARG A 27 -6.32 2.35 16.95
CA ARG A 27 -5.37 2.96 16.02
C ARG A 27 -5.69 2.62 14.55
N TYR A 28 -6.07 1.38 14.27
CA TYR A 28 -6.48 0.97 12.91
C TYR A 28 -7.78 1.65 12.49
N ILE A 29 -8.76 1.73 13.41
CA ILE A 29 -10.04 2.40 13.14
C ILE A 29 -9.81 3.89 12.87
N GLU A 30 -9.01 4.57 13.69
CA GLU A 30 -8.68 6.00 13.53
C GLU A 30 -7.99 6.27 12.18
N ALA A 31 -7.02 5.43 11.80
CA ALA A 31 -6.35 5.54 10.51
C ALA A 31 -7.31 5.33 9.34
N LEU A 32 -8.13 4.27 9.35
CA LEU A 32 -9.11 4.00 8.31
C LEU A 32 -10.16 5.11 8.21
N SER A 33 -10.67 5.59 9.35
CA SER A 33 -11.63 6.70 9.41
C SER A 33 -11.04 7.99 8.83
N ALA A 34 -9.83 8.37 9.22
CA ALA A 34 -9.19 9.58 8.70
C ALA A 34 -8.98 9.53 7.16
N ILE A 35 -8.58 8.38 6.63
CA ILE A 35 -8.32 8.20 5.20
C ILE A 35 -9.63 8.20 4.41
N VAL A 36 -10.65 7.45 4.86
CA VAL A 36 -11.94 7.41 4.15
C VAL A 36 -12.67 8.76 4.19
N GLU A 37 -12.59 9.49 5.31
CA GLU A 37 -13.15 10.84 5.43
C GLU A 37 -12.46 11.84 4.50
N THR A 38 -11.14 11.73 4.30
CA THR A 38 -10.40 12.53 3.32
C THR A 38 -10.95 12.28 1.91
N GLY A 39 -11.09 11.00 1.52
CA GLY A 39 -11.67 10.65 0.22
C GLY A 39 -13.12 11.10 0.04
N GLN A 40 -13.94 11.03 1.10
CA GLN A 40 -15.32 11.55 1.08
C GLN A 40 -15.34 13.07 0.87
N LYS A 41 -14.49 13.83 1.56
CA LYS A 41 -14.39 15.28 1.39
C LYS A 41 -13.98 15.66 -0.03
N MET A 42 -13.00 14.95 -0.61
CA MET A 42 -12.59 15.15 -2.01
C MET A 42 -13.75 14.85 -2.99
N LEU A 43 -14.49 13.75 -2.80
CA LEU A 43 -15.66 13.44 -3.63
C LEU A 43 -16.75 14.51 -3.53
N VAL A 44 -17.01 15.05 -2.33
CA VAL A 44 -17.97 16.14 -2.13
C VAL A 44 -17.51 17.43 -2.80
N ALA A 45 -16.20 17.69 -2.84
CA ALA A 45 -15.62 18.83 -3.54
C ALA A 45 -15.65 18.70 -5.08
N GLY A 46 -16.03 17.52 -5.60
CA GLY A 46 -16.11 17.26 -7.04
C GLY A 46 -14.81 16.75 -7.66
N GLU A 47 -13.85 16.30 -6.84
CA GLU A 47 -12.61 15.69 -7.31
C GLU A 47 -12.87 14.40 -8.09
N SER A 48 -11.97 14.07 -9.01
CA SER A 48 -12.11 12.87 -9.83
C SER A 48 -11.94 11.62 -8.97
N ALA A 49 -12.65 10.54 -9.31
CA ALA A 49 -12.51 9.28 -8.57
C ALA A 49 -11.10 8.69 -8.67
N LEU A 50 -10.39 9.00 -9.75
CA LEU A 50 -9.00 8.59 -9.95
C LEU A 50 -8.08 9.31 -8.96
N ASP A 51 -8.26 10.62 -8.76
CA ASP A 51 -7.47 11.38 -7.79
C ASP A 51 -7.80 10.99 -6.36
N VAL A 52 -9.09 10.79 -6.06
CA VAL A 52 -9.57 10.29 -4.76
C VAL A 52 -8.95 8.93 -4.42
N ALA A 53 -8.97 7.99 -5.36
CA ALA A 53 -8.39 6.66 -5.17
C ALA A 53 -6.87 6.75 -4.99
N THR A 54 -6.19 7.54 -5.83
CA THR A 54 -4.73 7.75 -5.75
C THR A 54 -4.33 8.30 -4.38
N GLU A 55 -5.04 9.33 -3.89
CA GLU A 55 -4.73 9.96 -2.60
C GLU A 55 -5.04 9.02 -1.42
N ALA A 56 -6.14 8.28 -1.47
CA ALA A 56 -6.46 7.30 -0.43
C ALA A 56 -5.37 6.22 -0.31
N VAL A 57 -4.87 5.69 -1.43
CA VAL A 57 -3.74 4.74 -1.40
C VAL A 57 -2.48 5.40 -0.89
N ARG A 58 -2.16 6.62 -1.36
CA ARG A 58 -0.97 7.34 -0.89
C ARG A 58 -0.99 7.51 0.62
N LEU A 59 -2.14 7.86 1.20
CA LEU A 59 -2.29 7.96 2.66
C LEU A 59 -2.17 6.60 3.38
N LEU A 60 -2.64 5.51 2.75
CA LEU A 60 -2.44 4.16 3.26
C LEU A 60 -0.97 3.74 3.21
N GLU A 61 -0.23 4.11 2.15
CA GLU A 61 1.21 3.89 2.01
C GLU A 61 2.04 4.70 3.04
N GLU A 62 1.57 5.87 3.43
CA GLU A 62 2.23 6.69 4.45
C GLU A 62 1.95 6.19 5.88
N CYS A 63 0.97 5.30 6.05
CA CYS A 63 0.55 4.82 7.36
C CYS A 63 1.27 3.51 7.72
N PRO A 64 2.16 3.50 8.74
CA PRO A 64 2.99 2.35 9.10
C PRO A 64 2.23 1.13 9.61
N LEU A 65 0.91 1.25 9.79
CA LEU A 65 0.04 0.17 10.24
C LEU A 65 -0.31 -0.81 9.11
N PHE A 66 -0.17 -0.40 7.85
CA PHE A 66 -0.58 -1.17 6.69
C PHE A 66 0.62 -1.67 5.88
N ASN A 67 0.42 -2.78 5.15
CA ASN A 67 1.47 -3.36 4.31
C ASN A 67 1.50 -2.71 2.92
N ALA A 68 1.94 -1.45 2.86
CA ALA A 68 2.22 -0.74 1.62
C ALA A 68 3.09 0.49 1.95
N GLY A 69 4.08 0.83 1.12
CA GLY A 69 4.99 1.94 1.41
C GLY A 69 5.64 1.79 2.80
N ILE A 70 5.46 2.78 3.67
CA ILE A 70 5.94 2.73 5.04
C ILE A 70 5.15 1.67 5.81
N GLY A 71 5.84 0.68 6.40
CA GLY A 71 5.19 -0.47 7.03
C GLY A 71 5.08 -1.69 6.12
N ALA A 72 5.73 -1.66 4.95
CA ALA A 72 5.89 -2.83 4.09
C ALA A 72 6.59 -3.99 4.80
N VAL A 73 6.16 -5.21 4.49
CA VAL A 73 6.82 -6.44 4.92
C VAL A 73 8.22 -6.55 4.32
N PHE A 74 9.06 -7.36 4.94
CA PHE A 74 10.38 -7.68 4.45
C PHE A 74 10.34 -8.88 3.50
N THR A 75 11.23 -8.88 2.51
CA THR A 75 11.57 -10.08 1.76
C THR A 75 12.38 -11.03 2.63
N ARG A 76 12.62 -12.26 2.13
CA ARG A 76 13.54 -13.22 2.77
C ARG A 76 14.93 -12.62 3.01
N ASP A 77 15.37 -11.73 2.13
CA ASP A 77 16.72 -11.17 2.11
C ASP A 77 16.80 -9.84 2.88
N GLU A 78 15.79 -9.54 3.73
CA GLU A 78 15.71 -8.32 4.57
C GLU A 78 15.63 -7.02 3.76
N THR A 79 15.03 -7.09 2.57
CA THR A 79 14.78 -5.92 1.70
C THR A 79 13.29 -5.61 1.60
N HIS A 80 12.94 -4.54 0.89
CA HIS A 80 11.55 -4.20 0.56
C HIS A 80 11.39 -4.14 -0.96
N GLU A 81 10.40 -4.87 -1.48
CA GLU A 81 9.99 -4.86 -2.89
C GLU A 81 8.52 -4.47 -2.92
N LEU A 82 8.21 -3.33 -3.53
CA LEU A 82 6.89 -2.72 -3.51
C LEU A 82 6.24 -2.79 -4.89
N ASP A 83 4.92 -2.99 -4.87
CA ASP A 83 4.07 -3.07 -6.05
C ASP A 83 2.86 -2.14 -5.89
N ALA A 84 2.41 -1.51 -6.98
CA ALA A 84 1.18 -0.74 -6.99
C ALA A 84 0.56 -0.67 -8.39
N CYS A 85 -0.75 -0.44 -8.44
CA CYS A 85 -1.51 -0.28 -9.67
C CYS A 85 -2.62 0.75 -9.49
N VAL A 86 -2.93 1.47 -10.57
CA VAL A 86 -4.08 2.37 -10.66
C VAL A 86 -4.75 2.22 -12.03
N MET A 87 -6.07 2.29 -12.07
CA MET A 87 -6.85 2.19 -13.31
C MET A 87 -7.97 3.21 -13.32
N ASP A 88 -8.12 3.92 -14.45
CA ASP A 88 -9.23 4.82 -14.70
C ASP A 88 -10.36 4.11 -15.44
N GLY A 89 -11.50 3.94 -14.77
CA GLY A 89 -12.69 3.33 -15.37
C GLY A 89 -13.34 4.14 -16.49
N ASN A 90 -13.00 5.42 -16.64
CA ASN A 90 -13.53 6.27 -17.73
C ASN A 90 -12.78 6.05 -19.05
N THR A 91 -11.45 5.97 -19.00
CA THR A 91 -10.60 5.84 -20.19
C THR A 91 -10.06 4.42 -20.41
N LEU A 92 -10.21 3.54 -19.43
CA LEU A 92 -9.57 2.21 -19.36
C LEU A 92 -8.04 2.25 -19.35
N LYS A 93 -7.43 3.44 -19.19
CA LYS A 93 -5.99 3.55 -18.96
C LYS A 93 -5.64 2.97 -17.59
N ALA A 94 -4.49 2.34 -17.52
CA ALA A 94 -3.94 1.80 -16.29
C ALA A 94 -2.42 2.07 -16.23
N GLY A 95 -1.89 2.09 -15.02
CA GLY A 95 -0.47 2.17 -14.74
C GLY A 95 -0.12 1.31 -13.55
N ALA A 96 1.04 0.67 -13.60
CA ALA A 96 1.51 -0.23 -12.56
C ALA A 96 3.03 -0.21 -12.44
N VAL A 97 3.51 -0.42 -11.22
CA VAL A 97 4.91 -0.68 -10.90
C VAL A 97 5.02 -1.96 -10.08
N ALA A 98 6.09 -2.71 -10.26
CA ALA A 98 6.39 -3.88 -9.43
C ALA A 98 7.88 -4.04 -9.13
N GLY A 99 8.20 -4.56 -7.96
CA GLY A 99 9.57 -4.80 -7.51
C GLY A 99 10.40 -3.52 -7.38
N VAL A 100 9.78 -2.40 -7.00
CA VAL A 100 10.50 -1.13 -6.75
C VAL A 100 10.86 -1.00 -5.28
N SER A 101 12.01 -0.42 -4.98
CA SER A 101 12.57 -0.28 -3.63
C SER A 101 12.96 1.16 -3.30
N HIS A 102 13.06 2.04 -4.30
CA HIS A 102 13.58 3.40 -4.15
C HIS A 102 12.54 4.50 -4.38
N LEU A 103 11.25 4.15 -4.36
CA LEU A 103 10.12 5.08 -4.56
C LEU A 103 9.23 5.07 -3.32
N ARG A 104 9.13 6.23 -2.64
CA ARG A 104 8.35 6.37 -1.39
C ARG A 104 6.88 5.95 -1.55
N ASN A 105 6.26 6.36 -2.66
CA ASN A 105 4.85 6.13 -2.94
C ASN A 105 4.67 5.40 -4.29
N PRO A 106 4.67 4.05 -4.28
CA PRO A 106 4.46 3.23 -5.47
C PRO A 106 3.19 3.60 -6.25
N VAL A 107 2.08 4.00 -5.60
CA VAL A 107 0.85 4.41 -6.31
C VAL A 107 1.04 5.66 -7.16
N LEU A 108 1.86 6.60 -6.72
CA LEU A 108 2.17 7.80 -7.50
C LEU A 108 3.05 7.45 -8.70
N ALA A 109 3.97 6.50 -8.55
CA ALA A 109 4.75 5.97 -9.67
C ALA A 109 3.86 5.21 -10.67
N ALA A 110 2.91 4.41 -10.19
CA ALA A 110 1.92 3.75 -11.03
C ALA A 110 1.06 4.78 -11.80
N ARG A 111 0.61 5.85 -11.14
CA ARG A 111 -0.09 6.98 -11.79
C ARG A 111 0.78 7.67 -12.84
N LEU A 112 2.06 7.88 -12.54
CA LEU A 112 3.01 8.45 -13.47
C LEU A 112 3.21 7.57 -14.71
N VAL A 113 3.32 6.25 -14.56
CA VAL A 113 3.37 5.30 -15.70
C VAL A 113 2.13 5.46 -16.57
N MET A 114 0.93 5.56 -15.97
CA MET A 114 -0.32 5.75 -16.71
C MET A 114 -0.39 7.07 -17.48
N GLU A 115 0.10 8.17 -16.89
CA GLU A 115 -0.09 9.52 -17.43
C GLU A 115 1.04 10.01 -18.32
N GLN A 116 2.28 9.63 -18.01
CA GLN A 116 3.49 10.17 -18.64
C GLN A 116 4.29 9.10 -19.42
N SER A 117 3.69 7.95 -19.68
CA SER A 117 4.27 6.94 -20.56
C SER A 117 3.24 6.34 -21.52
N PRO A 118 3.67 5.71 -22.62
CA PRO A 118 2.78 4.92 -23.48
C PRO A 118 2.55 3.49 -22.95
N HIS A 119 3.08 3.16 -21.76
CA HIS A 119 3.07 1.81 -21.19
C HIS A 119 2.04 1.69 -20.06
N VAL A 120 1.70 0.44 -19.73
CA VAL A 120 0.79 0.11 -18.61
C VAL A 120 1.56 -0.37 -17.39
N MET A 121 2.70 -1.04 -17.55
CA MET A 121 3.45 -1.61 -16.43
C MET A 121 4.95 -1.42 -16.63
N MET A 122 5.64 -1.06 -15.55
CA MET A 122 7.10 -1.03 -15.46
C MET A 122 7.56 -1.79 -14.21
N ILE A 123 8.79 -2.31 -14.20
CA ILE A 123 9.31 -3.10 -13.08
C ILE A 123 10.74 -2.70 -12.70
N GLY A 124 11.08 -2.90 -11.42
CA GLY A 124 12.43 -2.77 -10.89
C GLY A 124 13.10 -1.43 -11.18
N GLU A 125 14.42 -1.46 -11.35
CA GLU A 125 15.26 -0.30 -11.64
C GLU A 125 14.79 0.50 -12.87
N GLY A 126 14.19 -0.17 -13.87
CA GLY A 126 13.62 0.49 -15.04
C GLY A 126 12.44 1.42 -14.70
N ALA A 127 11.57 0.98 -13.79
CA ALA A 127 10.46 1.81 -13.28
C ALA A 127 10.97 2.97 -12.44
N GLU A 128 11.99 2.72 -11.60
CA GLU A 128 12.60 3.73 -10.73
C GLU A 128 13.29 4.83 -11.54
N ASN A 129 14.15 4.45 -12.50
CA ASN A 129 14.82 5.40 -13.38
C ASN A 129 13.83 6.23 -14.20
N PHE A 130 12.72 5.63 -14.66
CA PHE A 130 11.65 6.37 -15.30
C PHE A 130 11.02 7.40 -14.35
N ALA A 131 10.70 7.00 -13.12
CA ALA A 131 10.12 7.90 -12.11
C ALA A 131 11.07 9.05 -11.73
N PHE A 132 12.36 8.77 -11.55
CA PHE A 132 13.38 9.78 -11.27
C PHE A 132 13.55 10.77 -12.41
N ALA A 133 13.48 10.30 -13.66
CA ALA A 133 13.54 11.18 -14.83
C ALA A 133 12.36 12.18 -14.90
N HIS A 134 11.25 11.87 -14.22
CA HIS A 134 10.07 12.73 -14.08
C HIS A 134 10.03 13.48 -12.74
N GLY A 135 11.13 13.47 -11.98
CA GLY A 135 11.30 14.28 -10.77
C GLY A 135 10.79 13.63 -9.48
N MET A 136 10.46 12.33 -9.47
CA MET A 136 10.24 11.63 -8.20
C MET A 136 11.56 11.51 -7.42
N GLU A 137 11.48 11.63 -6.10
CA GLU A 137 12.64 11.50 -5.21
C GLU A 137 13.09 10.04 -5.10
N CYS A 138 14.41 9.81 -5.17
CA CYS A 138 15.03 8.53 -4.84
C CYS A 138 15.23 8.43 -3.34
N VAL A 139 14.61 7.42 -2.71
CA VAL A 139 14.68 7.19 -1.27
C VAL A 139 15.45 5.91 -0.94
N SER A 140 15.99 5.85 0.27
CA SER A 140 16.54 4.60 0.82
C SER A 140 15.37 3.65 1.17
N PRO A 141 15.46 2.34 0.86
CA PRO A 141 14.43 1.37 1.25
C PRO A 141 14.24 1.27 2.77
N GLU A 142 15.22 1.69 3.56
CA GLU A 142 15.16 1.70 5.03
C GLU A 142 14.00 2.53 5.60
N ILE A 143 13.47 3.50 4.83
CA ILE A 143 12.31 4.30 5.29
C ILE A 143 11.04 3.46 5.45
N PHE A 144 10.97 2.29 4.80
CA PHE A 144 9.80 1.42 4.85
C PHE A 144 9.83 0.47 6.05
N SER A 145 11.01 0.27 6.62
CA SER A 145 11.27 -0.67 7.70
C SER A 145 10.56 -0.23 8.99
N THR A 146 9.90 -1.18 9.65
CA THR A 146 9.31 -0.98 10.99
C THR A 146 9.68 -2.14 11.91
N PRO A 147 9.81 -1.92 13.23
CA PRO A 147 10.09 -2.99 14.19
C PRO A 147 9.07 -4.12 14.11
N LEU A 148 7.79 -3.77 13.96
CA LEU A 148 6.70 -4.74 13.84
C LEU A 148 6.92 -5.72 12.67
N ARG A 149 7.25 -5.20 11.48
CA ARG A 149 7.47 -6.04 10.29
C ARG A 149 8.76 -6.85 10.37
N TYR A 150 9.76 -6.36 11.10
CA TYR A 150 11.01 -7.08 11.32
C TYR A 150 10.83 -8.26 12.29
N GLU A 151 10.11 -8.04 13.40
CA GLU A 151 9.74 -9.10 14.35
C GLU A 151 8.94 -10.22 13.65
N GLN A 152 8.03 -9.83 12.76
CA GLN A 152 7.29 -10.76 11.90
C GLN A 152 8.20 -11.61 11.00
N LEU A 153 9.18 -11.00 10.32
CA LEU A 153 10.17 -11.73 9.52
C LEU A 153 10.98 -12.72 10.36
N MET A 154 11.39 -12.33 11.58
CA MET A 154 12.16 -13.22 12.46
C MET A 154 11.32 -14.42 12.90
N ALA A 155 10.07 -14.20 13.31
CA ALA A 155 9.16 -15.27 13.64
C ALA A 155 8.94 -16.23 12.44
N ALA A 156 8.79 -15.68 11.23
CA ALA A 156 8.64 -16.47 10.00
C ALA A 156 9.85 -17.39 9.72
N ARG A 157 11.07 -16.94 10.04
CA ARG A 157 12.31 -17.71 9.86
C ARG A 157 12.45 -18.86 10.86
N GLU A 158 12.04 -18.65 12.10
CA GLU A 158 12.16 -19.65 13.18
C GLU A 158 11.27 -20.89 12.94
N GLU A 159 10.14 -20.74 12.24
CA GLU A 159 9.21 -21.84 11.96
C GLU A 159 9.68 -22.83 10.86
N GLY A 160 10.86 -22.61 10.26
CA GLY A 160 11.64 -23.65 9.56
C GLY A 160 11.05 -24.25 8.29
N ALA A 161 9.98 -23.69 7.74
CA ALA A 161 9.41 -24.07 6.46
C ALA A 161 9.20 -22.82 5.58
N THR A 162 8.85 -23.00 4.30
CA THR A 162 8.08 -21.99 3.58
C THR A 162 6.75 -21.84 4.30
N VAL A 163 6.78 -21.11 5.41
CA VAL A 163 5.66 -20.78 6.27
C VAL A 163 5.57 -19.28 6.21
N LEU A 164 4.43 -18.85 5.67
CA LEU A 164 4.07 -17.46 5.46
C LEU A 164 3.80 -16.85 6.84
N ASP A 165 4.82 -16.16 7.36
CA ASP A 165 4.83 -14.96 8.20
C ASP A 165 3.86 -14.88 9.41
N HIS A 166 4.17 -14.01 10.38
CA HIS A 166 3.24 -13.41 11.36
C HIS A 166 3.05 -14.08 12.75
N SER A 167 3.81 -13.56 13.72
CA SER A 167 3.30 -13.30 15.08
C SER A 167 3.54 -11.83 15.43
N GLY A 168 2.57 -11.14 16.04
CA GLY A 168 2.76 -9.79 16.62
C GLY A 168 1.88 -8.64 16.08
N ALA A 169 1.23 -8.79 14.92
CA ALA A 169 0.24 -7.82 14.43
C ALA A 169 -1.19 -8.27 14.72
N PRO A 170 -2.14 -7.32 14.83
CA PRO A 170 -3.56 -7.63 14.98
C PRO A 170 -4.19 -8.46 13.85
N LEU A 171 -3.57 -8.44 12.67
CA LEU A 171 -3.98 -9.18 11.49
C LEU A 171 -3.15 -10.47 11.44
N ASP A 172 -3.77 -11.63 11.56
CA ASP A 172 -3.09 -12.92 11.39
C ASP A 172 -3.20 -13.35 9.91
N GLU A 173 -2.32 -12.80 9.08
CA GLU A 173 -2.35 -12.87 7.60
C GLU A 173 -1.81 -14.19 7.03
N LYS A 174 -2.17 -15.34 7.65
CA LYS A 174 -1.70 -16.72 7.31
C LYS A 174 -1.82 -17.16 5.84
N GLN A 175 -2.52 -16.37 5.02
CA GLN A 175 -2.68 -16.54 3.58
C GLN A 175 -2.46 -15.16 2.97
N LYS A 176 -1.55 -15.02 2.00
CA LYS A 176 -1.17 -13.78 1.30
C LYS A 176 -2.33 -12.77 1.17
N MET A 177 -2.48 -11.81 2.09
CA MET A 177 -3.65 -10.91 2.08
C MET A 177 -3.40 -9.48 2.61
N GLY A 178 -2.19 -9.11 3.03
CA GLY A 178 -1.85 -7.71 3.34
C GLY A 178 -1.59 -6.87 2.08
N THR A 179 -2.60 -6.19 1.57
CA THR A 179 -2.47 -5.15 0.53
C THR A 179 -3.41 -3.99 0.86
N VAL A 180 -3.13 -2.80 0.35
CA VAL A 180 -4.00 -1.63 0.50
C VAL A 180 -4.63 -1.26 -0.83
N GLY A 181 -5.85 -0.75 -0.81
CA GLY A 181 -6.54 -0.39 -2.04
C GLY A 181 -7.90 0.25 -1.81
N PRO A 182 -8.33 1.18 -2.68
CA PRO A 182 -9.68 1.69 -2.72
C PRO A 182 -10.52 0.87 -3.67
N TRP A 183 -11.80 0.70 -3.33
CA TRP A 183 -12.81 0.14 -4.23
C TRP A 183 -13.80 1.24 -4.61
N ARG A 184 -14.26 1.20 -5.87
CA ARG A 184 -15.29 2.09 -6.39
C ARG A 184 -16.48 1.28 -6.90
#